data_AF-A0A2V8GPY8-F1
#
_entry.id   AF-A0A2V8GPY8-F1
#
_cell.length_a   1.000
_cell.length_b   1.000
_cell.length_c   1.000
_cell.angle_alpha   90.00
_cell.angle_beta   90.00
_cell.angle_gamma   90.00
#
_symmetry.space_group_name_H-M   'P 1'
#
loop_
_entity.id
_entity.type
_entity.pdbx_description
1 polymer ?
#
loop_
_entity_poly.entity_id
_entity_poly.type
_entity_poly.pdbx_seq_one_letter_code
_entity_poly.pdbx_strand_id
1 'polypeptide(L)'
;MVLVMLALAARGEPVLSQQQPFRFHLIEATIADVHLGIQSGQLTCRQLVQAYINRAKAYNGTCNQLVTESMAPSFLPDYDQYAAAVKATASLPPGDPRKTPPIEFGRMEPTSSDPSVQQQYGMTVGIRNAGQVRALGMLNIRGQRSVTCKGDFDRAPSAGPLPAGAPKVCEEFRKQPDALERAAELDAQYGRNPDLQNMPMYCIPFSFKDSYDVKDMRSTGGADAHYDIDFPARDQTLVAELRQKGAI
;
A
#
# COMPACT_ATOMS: atom_id res chain seq x y z
N MET A 1 -4.97 -41.92 74.30
CA MET A 1 -4.26 -40.90 73.51
C MET A 1 -5.02 -40.75 72.20
N VAL A 2 -5.96 -39.82 72.12
CA VAL A 2 -6.75 -39.54 70.90
C VAL A 2 -6.35 -38.16 70.42
N LEU A 3 -5.76 -38.11 69.23
CA LEU A 3 -5.25 -36.90 68.59
C LEU A 3 -6.38 -36.28 67.76
N VAL A 4 -6.87 -35.09 68.14
CA VAL A 4 -7.84 -34.34 67.34
C VAL A 4 -7.05 -33.40 66.41
N MET A 5 -7.07 -33.68 65.11
CA MET A 5 -6.55 -32.75 64.10
C MET A 5 -7.63 -31.71 63.75
N LEU A 6 -7.39 -30.44 64.07
CA LEU A 6 -8.11 -29.31 63.48
C LEU A 6 -7.55 -29.05 62.07
N ALA A 7 -8.36 -29.25 61.04
CA ALA A 7 -8.07 -28.79 59.69
C ALA A 7 -8.47 -27.30 59.56
N LEU A 8 -7.49 -26.40 59.45
CA LEU A 8 -7.72 -25.03 58.99
C LEU A 8 -7.85 -25.05 57.46
N ALA A 9 -9.05 -24.83 56.94
CA ALA A 9 -9.26 -24.58 55.52
C ALA A 9 -8.89 -23.12 55.19
N ALA A 10 -7.74 -22.92 54.55
CA ALA A 10 -7.39 -21.64 53.93
C ALA A 10 -8.31 -21.42 52.71
N ARG A 11 -9.25 -20.48 52.81
CA ARG A 11 -10.04 -20.02 51.66
C ARG A 11 -9.15 -19.08 50.84
N GLY A 12 -8.69 -19.54 49.68
CA GLY A 12 -8.13 -18.64 48.67
C GLY A 12 -9.24 -17.81 48.06
N GLU A 13 -9.17 -16.48 48.17
CA GLU A 13 -10.07 -15.61 47.41
C GLU A 13 -9.73 -15.70 45.91
N PRO A 14 -10.73 -15.78 45.02
CA PRO A 14 -10.48 -15.75 43.60
C PRO A 14 -9.95 -14.36 43.23
N VAL A 15 -8.73 -14.31 42.70
CA VAL A 15 -8.21 -13.12 42.03
C VAL A 15 -9.04 -12.92 40.77
N LEU A 16 -10.03 -12.03 40.83
CA LEU A 16 -10.70 -11.49 39.65
C LEU A 16 -9.66 -10.74 38.83
N SER A 17 -9.15 -11.38 37.78
CA SER A 17 -8.34 -10.70 36.77
C SER A 17 -9.24 -9.64 36.12
N GLN A 18 -9.07 -8.37 36.51
CA GLN A 18 -9.65 -7.25 35.78
C GLN A 18 -9.00 -7.21 34.40
N GLN A 19 -9.67 -7.78 33.41
CA GLN A 19 -9.31 -7.54 32.02
C GLN A 19 -9.40 -6.03 31.77
N GLN A 20 -8.27 -5.45 31.36
CA GLN A 20 -8.21 -4.06 30.95
C GLN A 20 -9.30 -3.79 29.90
N PRO A 21 -10.02 -2.66 29.99
CA PRO A 21 -11.05 -2.35 29.01
C PRO A 21 -10.41 -2.25 27.62
N PHE A 22 -11.03 -2.91 26.64
CA PHE A 22 -10.55 -2.87 25.25
C PHE A 22 -10.47 -1.43 24.75
N ARG A 23 -9.31 -1.06 24.24
CA ARG A 23 -9.07 0.20 23.56
C ARG A 23 -8.48 -0.09 22.19
N PHE A 24 -9.12 0.39 21.14
CA PHE A 24 -8.64 0.20 19.78
C PHE A 24 -7.25 0.82 19.61
N HIS A 25 -6.32 0.02 19.09
CA HIS A 25 -4.98 0.43 18.72
C HIS A 25 -4.69 -0.07 17.32
N LEU A 26 -4.30 0.83 16.40
CA LEU A 26 -4.17 0.51 14.97
C LEU A 26 -3.03 -0.46 14.65
N ILE A 27 -1.89 -0.33 15.34
CA ILE A 27 -0.69 -1.11 15.02
C ILE A 27 -0.87 -2.53 15.53
N GLU A 28 -0.64 -3.51 14.66
CA GLU A 28 -0.93 -4.94 14.92
C GLU A 28 -2.43 -5.22 15.24
N ALA A 29 -3.35 -4.32 14.86
CA ALA A 29 -4.78 -4.58 14.99
C ALA A 29 -5.20 -5.79 14.13
N THR A 30 -5.91 -6.74 14.72
CA THR A 30 -6.59 -7.78 13.95
C THR A 30 -7.88 -7.23 13.31
N ILE A 31 -8.42 -7.95 12.33
CA ILE A 31 -9.76 -7.66 11.78
C ILE A 31 -10.83 -7.63 12.89
N ALA A 32 -10.73 -8.54 13.86
CA ALA A 32 -11.64 -8.58 15.00
C ALA A 32 -11.54 -7.32 15.89
N ASP A 33 -10.33 -6.80 16.11
CA ASP A 33 -10.13 -5.56 16.87
C ASP A 33 -10.74 -4.35 16.16
N VAL A 34 -10.62 -4.29 14.82
CA VAL A 34 -11.27 -3.25 14.01
C VAL A 34 -12.79 -3.31 14.17
N HIS A 35 -13.39 -4.49 13.99
CA HIS A 35 -14.84 -4.67 14.13
C HIS A 35 -15.31 -4.29 15.53
N LEU A 36 -14.61 -4.72 16.58
CA LEU A 36 -14.92 -4.36 17.96
C LEU A 36 -14.78 -2.86 18.20
N GLY A 37 -13.76 -2.23 17.62
CA GLY A 37 -13.56 -0.78 17.65
C GLY A 37 -14.73 -0.01 17.03
N ILE A 38 -15.28 -0.51 15.92
CA ILE A 38 -16.45 0.09 15.26
C ILE A 38 -17.73 -0.14 16.08
N GLN A 39 -18.01 -1.38 16.50
CA GLN A 39 -19.20 -1.72 17.28
C GLN A 39 -19.26 -0.98 18.62
N SER A 40 -18.11 -0.80 19.28
CA SER A 40 -17.98 -0.01 20.52
C SER A 40 -17.96 1.50 20.30
N GLY A 41 -17.94 1.97 19.05
CA GLY A 41 -17.94 3.38 18.70
C GLY A 41 -16.62 4.11 18.90
N GLN A 42 -15.51 3.39 19.08
CA GLN A 42 -14.16 3.94 19.17
C GLN A 42 -13.58 4.31 17.80
N LEU A 43 -14.12 3.73 16.73
CA LEU A 43 -13.64 3.84 15.36
C LEU A 43 -14.81 3.92 14.38
N THR A 44 -14.57 4.55 13.23
CA THR A 44 -15.42 4.53 12.03
C THR A 44 -14.59 4.05 10.85
N CYS A 45 -15.23 3.57 9.79
CA CYS A 45 -14.57 3.14 8.57
C CYS A 45 -13.72 4.27 7.99
N ARG A 46 -14.28 5.50 7.93
CA ARG A 46 -13.55 6.67 7.44
C ARG A 46 -12.33 6.99 8.30
N GLN A 47 -12.44 6.90 9.63
CA GLN A 47 -11.29 7.10 10.53
C GLN A 47 -10.20 6.04 10.30
N LEU A 48 -10.57 4.78 10.06
CA LEU A 48 -9.61 3.72 9.80
C LEU A 48 -8.86 3.96 8.48
N VAL A 49 -9.58 4.23 7.39
CA VAL A 49 -8.97 4.53 6.08
C VAL A 49 -8.07 5.77 6.19
N GLN A 50 -8.55 6.84 6.83
CA GLN A 50 -7.75 8.04 7.05
C GLN A 50 -6.48 7.76 7.85
N ALA A 51 -6.53 6.89 8.86
CA ALA A 51 -5.36 6.53 9.65
C ALA A 51 -4.31 5.79 8.82
N TYR A 52 -4.71 4.89 7.91
CA TYR A 52 -3.77 4.25 6.98
C TYR A 52 -3.22 5.21 5.93
N ILE A 53 -4.04 6.12 5.38
CA ILE A 53 -3.56 7.19 4.50
C ILE A 53 -2.52 8.06 5.22
N ASN A 54 -2.74 8.40 6.50
CA ASN A 54 -1.79 9.17 7.29
C ASN A 54 -0.47 8.41 7.49
N ARG A 55 -0.53 7.09 7.72
CA ARG A 55 0.68 6.24 7.79
C ARG A 55 1.40 6.18 6.46
N ALA A 56 0.69 6.03 5.35
CA ALA A 56 1.29 6.06 4.02
C ALA A 56 2.01 7.40 3.78
N LYS A 57 1.38 8.53 4.12
CA LYS A 57 2.02 9.85 4.03
C LYS A 57 3.26 9.97 4.91
N ALA A 58 3.26 9.37 6.10
CA ALA A 58 4.38 9.46 7.03
C ALA A 58 5.59 8.58 6.64
N TYR A 59 5.34 7.41 6.06
CA TYR A 59 6.36 6.37 5.91
C TYR A 59 6.61 5.89 4.47
N ASN A 60 5.78 6.24 3.49
CA ASN A 60 5.89 5.75 2.12
C ASN A 60 6.81 6.59 1.21
N GLY A 61 7.91 7.12 1.76
CA GLY A 61 8.91 7.91 1.04
C GLY A 61 10.14 7.11 0.62
N THR A 62 11.17 7.81 0.14
CA THR A 62 12.44 7.26 -0.33
C THR A 62 13.20 6.48 0.75
N CYS A 63 13.47 5.20 0.50
CA CYS A 63 14.22 4.32 1.41
C CYS A 63 15.57 3.84 0.84
N ASN A 64 15.87 4.18 -0.41
CA ASN A 64 17.06 3.79 -1.14
C ASN A 64 17.71 4.99 -1.85
N GLN A 65 18.98 4.85 -2.22
CA GLN A 65 19.72 5.83 -3.02
C GLN A 65 20.36 5.17 -4.24
N LEU A 66 20.56 5.96 -5.28
CA LEU A 66 21.25 5.53 -6.50
C LEU A 66 22.73 5.25 -6.21
N VAL A 67 23.26 4.15 -6.73
CA VAL A 67 24.71 3.90 -6.74
C VAL A 67 25.28 4.50 -8.01
N THR A 68 26.09 5.55 -7.87
CA THR A 68 26.86 6.09 -8.99
C THR A 68 28.18 5.35 -9.16
N GLU A 69 28.83 5.51 -10.31
CA GLU A 69 30.16 4.93 -10.55
C GLU A 69 31.18 5.33 -9.47
N SER A 70 31.17 6.61 -9.05
CA SER A 70 32.05 7.09 -7.98
C SER A 70 31.82 6.43 -6.62
N MET A 71 30.60 5.92 -6.39
CA MET A 71 30.21 5.24 -5.17
C MET A 71 30.53 3.74 -5.21
N ALA A 72 30.72 3.17 -6.40
CA ALA A 72 30.87 1.74 -6.62
C ALA A 72 31.92 1.07 -5.72
N PRO A 73 33.14 1.63 -5.51
CA PRO A 73 34.13 1.03 -4.62
C PRO A 73 33.67 0.87 -3.16
N SER A 74 32.69 1.67 -2.71
CA SER A 74 32.15 1.59 -1.34
C SER A 74 31.11 0.50 -1.15
N PHE A 75 30.50 0.00 -2.25
CA PHE A 75 29.39 -0.93 -2.22
C PHE A 75 29.70 -2.27 -2.89
N LEU A 76 30.74 -2.31 -3.73
CA LEU A 76 31.11 -3.45 -4.54
C LEU A 76 32.56 -3.83 -4.24
N PRO A 77 32.80 -4.96 -3.54
CA PRO A 77 34.15 -5.51 -3.38
C PRO A 77 34.82 -5.72 -4.73
N ASP A 78 36.13 -5.47 -4.80
CA ASP A 78 36.97 -5.66 -6.00
C ASP A 78 36.49 -4.89 -7.26
N TYR A 79 35.77 -3.76 -7.08
CA TYR A 79 35.23 -2.97 -8.18
C TYR A 79 36.28 -2.60 -9.24
N ASP A 80 37.50 -2.25 -8.84
CA ASP A 80 38.56 -1.89 -9.78
C ASP A 80 38.93 -3.05 -10.72
N GLN A 81 38.95 -4.28 -10.20
CA GLN A 81 39.21 -5.48 -11.01
C GLN A 81 38.06 -5.74 -11.98
N TYR A 82 36.83 -5.58 -11.50
CA TYR A 82 35.64 -5.69 -12.33
C TYR A 82 35.62 -4.65 -13.45
N ALA A 83 35.90 -3.38 -13.14
CA ALA A 83 35.95 -2.29 -14.11
C ALA A 83 37.04 -2.53 -15.17
N ALA A 84 38.21 -3.03 -14.76
CA ALA A 84 39.26 -3.44 -15.68
C ALA A 84 38.81 -4.60 -16.60
N ALA A 85 38.08 -5.59 -16.08
CA ALA A 85 37.55 -6.69 -16.87
C ALA A 85 36.47 -6.24 -17.87
N VAL A 86 35.58 -5.33 -17.49
CA VAL A 86 34.60 -4.70 -18.41
C VAL A 86 35.33 -4.02 -19.57
N LYS A 87 36.36 -3.23 -19.28
CA LYS A 87 37.16 -2.55 -20.32
C LYS A 87 37.91 -3.54 -21.21
N ALA A 88 38.55 -4.56 -20.62
CA ALA A 88 39.33 -5.56 -21.35
C ALA A 88 38.48 -6.43 -22.30
N THR A 89 37.20 -6.62 -21.97
CA THR A 89 36.28 -7.48 -22.74
C THR A 89 35.29 -6.70 -23.60
N ALA A 90 35.36 -5.36 -23.63
CA ALA A 90 34.36 -4.51 -24.27
C ALA A 90 34.16 -4.79 -25.78
N SER A 91 35.23 -5.19 -26.48
CA SER A 91 35.19 -5.51 -27.92
C SER A 91 34.73 -6.94 -28.23
N LEU A 92 34.59 -7.80 -27.22
CA LEU A 92 34.15 -9.17 -27.44
C LEU A 92 32.66 -9.19 -27.83
N PRO A 93 32.26 -10.13 -28.71
CA PRO A 93 30.84 -10.40 -28.93
C PRO A 93 30.21 -11.05 -27.68
N PRO A 94 28.87 -11.06 -27.55
CA PRO A 94 28.22 -11.95 -26.59
C PRO A 94 28.58 -13.41 -26.88
N GLY A 95 28.93 -14.19 -25.86
CA GLY A 95 29.32 -15.59 -26.01
C GLY A 95 30.72 -15.87 -25.49
N ASP A 96 31.43 -16.82 -26.12
CA ASP A 96 32.78 -17.26 -25.76
C ASP A 96 33.82 -16.63 -26.72
N PRO A 97 34.90 -15.97 -26.26
CA PRO A 97 35.23 -15.66 -24.86
C PRO A 97 34.23 -14.72 -24.18
N ARG A 98 33.97 -14.97 -22.89
CA ARG A 98 32.96 -14.26 -22.10
C ARG A 98 33.21 -12.76 -22.06
N LYS A 99 32.26 -11.99 -22.59
CA LYS A 99 32.14 -10.55 -22.35
C LYS A 99 31.69 -10.27 -20.92
N THR A 100 32.40 -9.40 -20.21
CA THR A 100 31.96 -8.89 -18.90
C THR A 100 30.99 -7.73 -19.12
N PRO A 101 29.70 -7.86 -18.74
CA PRO A 101 28.74 -6.78 -18.91
C PRO A 101 29.09 -5.60 -17.99
N PRO A 102 28.81 -4.35 -18.36
CA PRO A 102 28.94 -3.22 -17.44
C PRO A 102 27.89 -3.30 -16.33
N ILE A 103 28.18 -2.67 -15.18
CA ILE A 103 27.17 -2.45 -14.14
C ILE A 103 26.24 -1.33 -14.62
N GLU A 104 24.94 -1.55 -14.50
CA GLU A 104 23.96 -0.50 -14.70
C GLU A 104 23.89 0.38 -13.45
N PHE A 105 24.62 1.50 -13.47
CA PHE A 105 24.59 2.45 -12.37
C PHE A 105 23.25 3.16 -12.24
N GLY A 106 22.97 3.57 -11.00
CA GLY A 106 21.77 4.25 -10.60
C GLY A 106 21.60 5.60 -11.31
N ARG A 107 20.43 5.85 -11.89
CA ARG A 107 20.05 7.13 -12.50
C ARG A 107 18.56 7.40 -12.34
N MET A 108 18.20 8.67 -12.46
CA MET A 108 16.79 9.08 -12.59
C MET A 108 16.45 9.26 -14.06
N GLU A 109 15.28 8.77 -14.47
CA GLU A 109 14.71 9.05 -15.78
C GLU A 109 13.23 9.46 -15.63
N PRO A 110 12.69 10.30 -16.53
CA PRO A 110 11.25 10.54 -16.57
C PRO A 110 10.48 9.26 -16.85
N THR A 111 9.28 9.13 -16.29
CA THR A 111 8.40 8.01 -16.64
C THR A 111 7.77 8.24 -18.01
N SER A 112 7.54 7.14 -18.73
CA SER A 112 6.77 7.13 -19.96
C SER A 112 5.32 7.54 -19.65
N SER A 113 4.71 7.00 -18.61
CA SER A 113 3.33 7.31 -18.25
C SER A 113 3.08 8.79 -17.89
N ASP A 114 4.02 9.47 -17.25
CA ASP A 114 3.95 10.89 -16.89
C ASP A 114 5.37 11.49 -16.84
N PRO A 115 5.82 12.20 -17.90
CA PRO A 115 7.18 12.75 -17.96
C PRO A 115 7.54 13.75 -16.86
N SER A 116 6.56 14.25 -16.09
CA SER A 116 6.82 15.09 -14.91
C SER A 116 7.27 14.29 -13.68
N VAL A 117 7.07 12.97 -13.69
CA VAL A 117 7.46 12.04 -12.63
C VAL A 117 8.79 11.38 -13.00
N GLN A 118 9.67 11.19 -12.01
CA GLN A 118 10.97 10.55 -12.20
C GLN A 118 10.97 9.17 -11.54
N GLN A 119 11.54 8.18 -12.22
CA GLN A 119 11.77 6.83 -11.72
C GLN A 119 13.26 6.51 -11.65
N GLN A 120 13.60 5.53 -10.83
CA GLN A 120 14.98 5.07 -10.63
C GLN A 120 15.26 3.88 -11.54
N TYR A 121 16.37 3.94 -12.26
CA TYR A 121 16.93 2.82 -13.02
C TYR A 121 18.29 2.43 -12.45
N GLY A 122 18.67 1.17 -12.68
CA GLY A 122 19.98 0.65 -12.30
C GLY A 122 20.13 0.37 -10.81
N MET A 123 21.38 0.26 -10.38
CA MET A 123 21.76 -0.16 -9.04
C MET A 123 21.37 0.88 -7.98
N THR A 124 20.72 0.39 -6.91
CA THR A 124 20.40 1.17 -5.71
C THR A 124 20.86 0.44 -4.46
N VAL A 125 21.05 1.19 -3.38
CA VAL A 125 21.36 0.66 -2.05
C VAL A 125 20.44 1.27 -1.00
N GLY A 126 20.15 0.53 0.06
CA GLY A 126 19.33 1.02 1.16
C GLY A 126 19.98 2.18 1.90
N ILE A 127 19.18 3.17 2.31
CA ILE A 127 19.62 4.24 3.21
C ILE A 127 19.45 3.74 4.65
N ARG A 128 20.56 3.71 5.41
CA ARG A 128 20.52 3.28 6.81
C ARG A 128 19.59 4.19 7.61
N ASN A 129 18.67 3.60 8.38
CA ASN A 129 17.69 4.31 9.19
C ASN A 129 16.85 5.34 8.40
N ALA A 130 16.48 5.04 7.14
CA ALA A 130 15.71 5.95 6.29
C ALA A 130 14.41 6.46 6.92
N GLY A 131 13.79 5.68 7.83
CA GLY A 131 12.48 5.98 8.40
C GLY A 131 11.35 5.93 7.37
N GLN A 132 11.63 5.40 6.18
CA GLN A 132 10.75 5.34 5.02
C GLN A 132 10.84 3.94 4.38
N VAL A 133 9.81 3.52 3.64
CA VAL A 133 9.73 2.16 3.07
C VAL A 133 9.42 2.09 1.58
N ARG A 134 8.90 3.15 0.95
CA ARG A 134 8.47 3.15 -0.48
C ARG A 134 7.72 1.87 -0.90
N ALA A 135 6.74 1.45 -0.12
CA ALA A 135 6.02 0.19 -0.31
C ALA A 135 4.78 0.30 -1.21
N LEU A 136 4.16 1.48 -1.31
CA LEU A 136 2.91 1.70 -2.05
C LEU A 136 3.18 2.55 -3.29
N GLY A 137 2.70 2.12 -4.45
CA GLY A 137 2.80 2.89 -5.69
C GLY A 137 1.71 3.97 -5.82
N MET A 138 0.51 3.69 -5.31
CA MET A 138 -0.66 4.55 -5.45
C MET A 138 -1.62 4.36 -4.28
N LEU A 139 -2.41 5.40 -3.98
CA LEU A 139 -3.51 5.34 -3.03
C LEU A 139 -4.81 5.63 -3.78
N ASN A 140 -5.90 4.95 -3.42
CA ASN A 140 -7.24 5.21 -3.95
C ASN A 140 -7.80 6.51 -3.35
N ILE A 141 -7.29 7.64 -3.84
CA ILE A 141 -7.66 9.01 -3.47
C ILE A 141 -7.97 9.77 -4.75
N ARG A 142 -9.06 10.54 -4.74
CA ARG A 142 -9.47 11.40 -5.86
C ARG A 142 -8.29 12.17 -6.46
N GLY A 143 -8.16 12.11 -7.78
CA GLY A 143 -7.13 12.83 -8.54
C GLY A 143 -5.71 12.26 -8.42
N GLN A 144 -5.47 11.23 -7.60
CA GLN A 144 -4.17 10.56 -7.44
C GLN A 144 -4.19 9.10 -7.91
N ARG A 145 -5.38 8.52 -8.03
CA ARG A 145 -5.62 7.10 -8.29
C ARG A 145 -5.59 6.69 -9.77
N SER A 146 -5.28 7.62 -10.67
CA SER A 146 -5.07 7.39 -12.11
C SER A 146 -4.18 8.50 -12.67
N VAL A 147 -3.30 8.14 -13.61
CA VAL A 147 -2.53 9.10 -14.41
C VAL A 147 -3.37 9.61 -15.58
N THR A 148 -4.19 8.75 -16.20
CA THR A 148 -5.13 9.15 -17.27
C THR A 148 -6.14 10.19 -16.77
N CYS A 149 -6.68 10.01 -15.57
CA CYS A 149 -7.68 10.88 -14.95
C CYS A 149 -7.12 11.67 -13.75
N LYS A 150 -5.90 12.19 -13.89
CA LYS A 150 -5.16 12.88 -12.82
C LYS A 150 -5.81 14.21 -12.41
N GLY A 151 -5.67 14.56 -11.14
CA GLY A 151 -6.11 15.85 -10.57
C GLY A 151 -7.62 16.07 -10.73
N ASP A 152 -7.99 17.24 -11.25
CA ASP A 152 -9.39 17.64 -11.41
C ASP A 152 -10.16 16.80 -12.43
N PHE A 153 -9.49 15.94 -13.21
CA PHE A 153 -10.16 14.99 -14.11
C PHE A 153 -10.86 13.84 -13.37
N ASP A 154 -10.55 13.63 -12.08
CA ASP A 154 -11.24 12.68 -11.20
C ASP A 154 -11.95 13.39 -10.03
N ARG A 155 -12.24 14.69 -10.15
CA ARG A 155 -13.08 15.38 -9.14
C ARG A 155 -14.44 14.67 -8.99
N ALA A 156 -15.01 14.67 -7.79
CA ALA A 156 -16.31 14.03 -7.54
C ALA A 156 -17.41 14.57 -8.48
N PRO A 157 -18.35 13.73 -8.96
CA PRO A 157 -19.48 14.17 -9.78
C PRO A 157 -20.30 15.32 -9.16
N SER A 158 -20.47 15.30 -7.85
CA SER A 158 -21.16 16.34 -7.08
C SER A 158 -20.46 17.70 -7.13
N ALA A 159 -19.17 17.74 -7.48
CA ALA A 159 -18.43 18.98 -7.65
C ALA A 159 -18.68 19.65 -9.00
N GLY A 160 -19.47 19.06 -9.89
CA GLY A 160 -19.81 19.61 -11.21
C GLY A 160 -19.06 18.94 -12.37
N PRO A 161 -19.11 19.54 -13.58
CA PRO A 161 -18.50 18.97 -14.78
C PRO A 161 -16.98 18.94 -14.70
N LEU A 162 -16.36 18.00 -15.44
CA LEU A 162 -14.91 17.98 -15.61
C LEU A 162 -14.40 19.21 -16.38
N PRO A 163 -13.18 19.68 -16.09
CA PRO A 163 -12.57 20.76 -16.86
C PRO A 163 -12.30 20.34 -18.32
N ALA A 164 -12.17 21.34 -19.19
CA ALA A 164 -11.84 21.10 -20.60
C ALA A 164 -10.50 20.33 -20.73
N GLY A 165 -10.44 19.41 -21.68
CA GLY A 165 -9.26 18.56 -21.90
C GLY A 165 -9.27 17.25 -21.10
N ALA A 166 -10.24 17.04 -20.19
CA ALA A 166 -10.40 15.75 -19.53
C ALA A 166 -10.73 14.64 -20.55
N PRO A 167 -10.03 13.48 -20.51
CA PRO A 167 -10.41 12.32 -21.31
C PRO A 167 -11.84 11.89 -21.01
N LYS A 168 -12.62 11.53 -22.04
CA LYS A 168 -14.04 11.15 -21.88
C LYS A 168 -14.25 9.99 -20.89
N VAL A 169 -13.31 9.06 -20.85
CA VAL A 169 -13.33 7.92 -19.93
C VAL A 169 -13.36 8.36 -18.45
N CYS A 170 -12.85 9.55 -18.14
CA CYS A 170 -12.79 10.06 -16.78
C CYS A 170 -14.18 10.38 -16.19
N GLU A 171 -15.19 10.67 -17.02
CA GLU A 171 -16.56 10.82 -16.55
C GLU A 171 -17.13 9.49 -16.03
N GLU A 172 -16.75 8.35 -16.63
CA GLU A 172 -17.14 7.04 -16.12
C GLU A 172 -16.30 6.64 -14.91
N PHE A 173 -14.98 6.85 -14.96
CA PHE A 173 -14.07 6.54 -13.86
C PHE A 173 -14.46 7.24 -12.56
N ARG A 174 -14.72 8.55 -12.62
CA ARG A 174 -15.00 9.35 -11.43
C ARG A 174 -16.35 9.03 -10.77
N LYS A 175 -17.20 8.21 -11.38
CA LYS A 175 -18.42 7.69 -10.70
C LYS A 175 -18.09 6.69 -9.60
N GLN A 176 -16.93 6.01 -9.69
CA GLN A 176 -16.48 5.14 -8.61
C GLN A 176 -16.09 5.99 -7.40
N PRO A 177 -16.51 5.65 -6.17
CA PRO A 177 -16.04 6.34 -4.97
C PRO A 177 -14.53 6.11 -4.78
N ASP A 178 -13.82 7.05 -4.16
CA ASP A 178 -12.49 6.77 -3.62
C ASP A 178 -12.56 6.04 -2.28
N ALA A 179 -11.43 5.67 -1.69
CA ALA A 179 -11.42 4.90 -0.44
C ALA A 179 -12.09 5.65 0.74
N LEU A 180 -11.97 6.98 0.81
CA LEU A 180 -12.57 7.78 1.89
C LEU A 180 -14.07 7.98 1.70
N GLU A 181 -14.52 8.11 0.45
CA GLU A 181 -15.93 8.15 0.06
C GLU A 181 -16.58 6.80 0.34
N ARG A 182 -15.96 5.71 -0.10
CA ARG A 182 -16.47 4.35 0.13
C ARG A 182 -16.57 4.04 1.62
N ALA A 183 -15.58 4.44 2.40
CA ALA A 183 -15.62 4.32 3.85
C ALA A 183 -16.79 5.10 4.47
N ALA A 184 -17.02 6.33 4.01
CA ALA A 184 -18.12 7.16 4.49
C ALA A 184 -19.50 6.60 4.12
N GLU A 185 -19.64 5.99 2.94
CA GLU A 185 -20.86 5.26 2.54
C GLU A 185 -21.14 4.08 3.48
N LEU A 186 -20.12 3.28 3.81
CA LEU A 186 -20.25 2.15 4.73
C LEU A 186 -20.60 2.61 6.15
N ASP A 187 -20.00 3.71 6.62
CA ASP A 187 -20.35 4.34 7.90
C ASP A 187 -21.82 4.81 7.90
N ALA A 188 -22.27 5.47 6.83
CA ALA A 188 -23.64 5.97 6.72
C ALA A 188 -24.68 4.83 6.65
N GLN A 189 -24.35 3.75 5.96
CA GLN A 189 -25.26 2.64 5.72
C GLN A 189 -25.41 1.72 6.94
N TYR A 190 -24.30 1.42 7.63
CA TYR A 190 -24.29 0.38 8.68
C TYR A 190 -23.93 0.93 10.06
N GLY A 191 -23.24 2.07 10.12
CA GLY A 191 -22.77 2.67 11.36
C GLY A 191 -22.00 1.67 12.22
N ARG A 192 -22.50 1.43 13.43
CA ARG A 192 -21.88 0.51 14.41
C ARG A 192 -22.45 -0.90 14.38
N ASN A 193 -23.41 -1.17 13.49
CA ASN A 193 -24.16 -2.42 13.46
C ASN A 193 -24.05 -3.12 12.09
N PRO A 194 -22.83 -3.39 11.57
CA PRO A 194 -22.67 -4.15 10.34
C PRO A 194 -23.09 -5.61 10.52
N ASP A 195 -23.61 -6.21 9.45
CA ASP A 195 -23.86 -7.65 9.40
C ASP A 195 -22.55 -8.40 9.13
N LEU A 196 -21.75 -8.63 10.18
CA LEU A 196 -20.44 -9.27 10.07
C LEU A 196 -20.50 -10.74 9.62
N GLN A 197 -21.67 -11.39 9.66
CA GLN A 197 -21.81 -12.75 9.13
C GLN A 197 -21.71 -12.74 7.60
N ASN A 198 -22.36 -11.77 6.96
CA ASN A 198 -22.34 -11.60 5.50
C ASN A 198 -21.23 -10.64 5.03
N MET A 199 -20.71 -9.78 5.92
CA MET A 199 -19.64 -8.82 5.65
C MET A 199 -18.43 -9.03 6.58
N PRO A 200 -17.75 -10.18 6.50
CA PRO A 200 -16.62 -10.50 7.39
C PRO A 200 -15.38 -9.61 7.16
N MET A 201 -15.37 -8.79 6.10
CA MET A 201 -14.31 -7.83 5.79
C MET A 201 -14.79 -6.38 5.92
N TYR A 202 -15.90 -6.15 6.64
CA TYR A 202 -16.49 -4.83 6.81
C TYR A 202 -15.45 -3.78 7.23
N CYS A 203 -15.26 -2.80 6.36
CA CYS A 203 -14.37 -1.65 6.55
C CYS A 203 -12.88 -1.98 6.68
N ILE A 204 -12.45 -3.16 6.27
CA ILE A 204 -11.03 -3.51 6.24
C ILE A 204 -10.42 -2.97 4.93
N PRO A 205 -9.47 -2.01 4.99
CA PRO A 205 -8.80 -1.52 3.80
C PRO A 205 -7.72 -2.50 3.34
N PHE A 206 -7.63 -2.74 2.03
CA PHE A 206 -6.64 -3.61 1.42
C PHE A 206 -5.64 -2.84 0.55
N SER A 207 -4.42 -3.35 0.49
CA SER A 207 -3.46 -3.05 -0.58
C SER A 207 -3.38 -4.25 -1.52
N PHE A 208 -3.54 -4.01 -2.82
CA PHE A 208 -3.36 -5.04 -3.85
C PHE A 208 -2.03 -4.84 -4.58
N LYS A 209 -1.45 -5.95 -5.04
CA LYS A 209 -0.36 -5.89 -6.03
C LYS A 209 -0.93 -5.34 -7.33
N ASP A 210 -0.18 -4.48 -8.02
CA ASP A 210 -0.63 -3.77 -9.25
C ASP A 210 -1.00 -4.68 -10.43
N SER A 211 -0.76 -5.99 -10.30
CA SER A 211 -1.21 -7.01 -11.26
C SER A 211 -2.65 -7.47 -11.05
N TYR A 212 -3.32 -7.03 -9.98
CA TYR A 212 -4.73 -7.32 -9.72
C TYR A 212 -5.56 -6.16 -10.26
N ASP A 213 -6.54 -6.46 -11.11
CA ASP A 213 -7.44 -5.45 -11.64
C ASP A 213 -8.32 -4.87 -10.53
N VAL A 214 -8.23 -3.56 -10.30
CA VAL A 214 -9.07 -2.80 -9.36
C VAL A 214 -9.71 -1.65 -10.12
N LYS A 215 -11.02 -1.68 -10.36
CA LYS A 215 -11.67 -0.78 -11.34
C LYS A 215 -11.69 0.70 -10.97
N ASP A 216 -11.42 1.04 -9.71
CA ASP A 216 -11.46 2.40 -9.20
C ASP A 216 -10.06 2.98 -8.93
N MET A 217 -9.01 2.33 -9.42
CA MET A 217 -7.66 2.88 -9.45
C MET A 217 -6.83 2.28 -10.59
N ARG A 218 -5.65 2.84 -10.84
CA ARG A 218 -4.70 2.34 -11.82
C ARG A 218 -4.35 0.87 -11.56
N SER A 219 -4.25 0.08 -12.63
CA SER A 219 -3.73 -1.30 -12.61
C SER A 219 -2.86 -1.53 -13.84
N THR A 220 -1.54 -1.56 -13.68
CA THR A 220 -0.58 -1.60 -14.81
C THR A 220 0.36 -2.80 -14.79
N GLY A 221 0.25 -3.69 -13.80
CA GLY A 221 1.21 -4.77 -13.59
C GLY A 221 2.64 -4.29 -13.32
N GLY A 222 2.81 -3.02 -12.91
CA GLY A 222 4.10 -2.36 -12.72
C GLY A 222 4.76 -1.82 -14.00
N ALA A 223 4.08 -1.86 -15.14
CA ALA A 223 4.65 -1.35 -16.39
C ALA A 223 4.52 0.18 -16.50
N ASP A 224 5.60 0.80 -16.95
CA ASP A 224 5.64 2.22 -17.27
C ASP A 224 5.43 2.40 -18.79
N ALA A 225 4.21 2.75 -19.17
CA ALA A 225 3.81 2.97 -20.56
C ALA A 225 2.80 4.11 -20.67
N HIS A 226 2.66 4.66 -21.87
CA HIS A 226 1.60 5.62 -22.20
C HIS A 226 0.28 4.87 -22.42
N TYR A 227 -0.46 4.66 -21.34
CA TYR A 227 -1.79 4.04 -21.40
C TYR A 227 -2.85 5.04 -21.85
N ASP A 228 -3.68 4.67 -22.83
CA ASP A 228 -4.90 5.41 -23.14
C ASP A 228 -5.88 5.41 -21.95
N ILE A 229 -5.94 4.28 -21.24
CA ILE A 229 -6.72 4.06 -20.02
C ILE A 229 -5.88 3.19 -19.09
N ASP A 230 -5.52 3.71 -17.90
CA ASP A 230 -4.63 3.02 -16.96
C ASP A 230 -5.35 2.27 -15.83
N PHE A 231 -6.69 2.21 -15.88
CA PHE A 231 -7.54 1.47 -14.94
C PHE A 231 -8.43 0.45 -15.69
N PRO A 232 -8.74 -0.69 -15.07
CA PRO A 232 -9.51 -1.75 -15.71
C PRO A 232 -11.01 -1.46 -15.69
N ALA A 233 -11.75 -2.03 -16.64
CA ALA A 233 -13.21 -1.87 -16.71
C ALA A 233 -13.97 -2.59 -15.57
N ARG A 234 -13.32 -3.55 -14.89
CA ARG A 234 -13.91 -4.38 -13.84
C ARG A 234 -12.86 -4.81 -12.83
N ASP A 235 -13.33 -5.14 -11.64
CA ASP A 235 -12.50 -5.77 -10.61
C ASP A 235 -12.13 -7.19 -11.03
N GLN A 236 -10.93 -7.66 -10.65
CA GLN A 236 -10.62 -9.07 -10.61
C GLN A 236 -11.54 -9.78 -9.60
N THR A 237 -11.83 -11.07 -9.81
CA THR A 237 -12.73 -11.87 -8.95
C THR A 237 -12.43 -11.73 -7.46
N LEU A 238 -11.17 -11.82 -7.04
CA LEU A 238 -10.78 -11.68 -5.63
C LEU A 238 -11.15 -10.31 -5.05
N VAL A 239 -10.89 -9.24 -5.80
CA VAL A 239 -11.21 -7.86 -5.39
C VAL A 239 -12.72 -7.68 -5.28
N ALA A 240 -13.47 -8.20 -6.25
CA ALA A 240 -14.94 -8.17 -6.24
C ALA A 240 -15.53 -8.90 -5.03
N GLU A 241 -15.03 -10.10 -4.71
CA GLU A 241 -15.48 -10.87 -3.54
C GLU A 241 -15.15 -10.18 -2.21
N LEU A 242 -13.99 -9.55 -2.10
CA LEU A 242 -13.62 -8.80 -0.90
C LEU A 242 -14.54 -7.59 -0.70
N ARG A 243 -14.83 -6.84 -1.76
CA ARG A 243 -15.80 -5.72 -1.71
C ARG A 243 -17.20 -6.17 -1.33
N GLN A 244 -17.65 -7.31 -1.86
CA GLN A 244 -18.94 -7.90 -1.48
C GLN A 244 -18.99 -8.26 0.02
N LYS A 245 -17.84 -8.67 0.58
CA LYS A 245 -17.65 -8.94 2.02
C LYS A 245 -17.40 -7.68 2.85
N GLY A 246 -17.50 -6.48 2.27
CA GLY A 246 -17.41 -5.20 2.97
C GLY A 246 -16.03 -4.54 3.01
N ALA A 247 -15.05 -5.09 2.30
CA ALA A 247 -13.71 -4.52 2.23
C ALA A 247 -13.67 -3.17 1.48
N ILE A 248 -12.60 -2.41 1.74
CA ILE A 248 -12.28 -1.13 1.08
C ILE A 248 -11.00 -1.29 0.26
#